data_AF-A0A7J5Z1Z7-F1
#
_entry.id   AF-A0A7J5Z1Z7-F1
#
_cell.length_a   1.000
_cell.length_b   1.000
_cell.length_c   1.000
_cell.angle_alpha   90.00
_cell.angle_beta   90.00
_cell.angle_gamma   90.00
#
_symmetry.space_group_name_H-M   'P 1'
#
loop_
_entity.id
_entity.type
_entity.pdbx_description
1 polymer ?
#
loop_
_entity_poly.entity_id
_entity_poly.type
_entity_poly.pdbx_seq_one_letter_code
_entity_poly.pdbx_strand_id
1 'polypeptide(L)'
;MSDFKGRPKTSGGAFLLARLHNSKLQAGVVGKVVDHLNGSYSAVFSLVWEGDAVVEVTMVHSAEAIAVLQRLTREHPYRTAWKSIFRSGEVF
;
A
#
# COMPACT_ATOMS: atom_id res chain seq x y z
N MET A 1 -3.74 -13.58 -0.44
CA MET A 1 -3.43 -13.09 0.93
C MET A 1 -4.10 -14.03 1.93
N SER A 2 -3.52 -14.25 3.12
CA SER A 2 -4.09 -15.15 4.13
C SER A 2 -4.35 -14.44 5.46
N ASP A 3 -5.29 -14.96 6.24
CA ASP A 3 -5.57 -14.50 7.60
C ASP A 3 -4.52 -15.02 8.60
N PHE A 4 -4.66 -14.64 9.87
CA PHE A 4 -3.77 -15.08 10.96
C PHE A 4 -3.76 -16.60 11.17
N LYS A 5 -4.79 -17.32 10.71
CA LYS A 5 -4.88 -18.79 10.75
C LYS A 5 -4.38 -19.43 9.45
N GLY A 6 -3.78 -18.66 8.55
CA GLY A 6 -3.26 -19.14 7.26
C GLY A 6 -4.34 -19.41 6.21
N ARG A 7 -5.61 -19.09 6.49
CA ARG A 7 -6.71 -19.33 5.54
C ARG A 7 -6.70 -18.23 4.46
N PRO A 8 -6.92 -18.57 3.17
CA PRO A 8 -7.04 -17.56 2.13
C PRO A 8 -8.13 -16.55 2.49
N LYS A 9 -7.82 -15.26 2.37
CA LYS A 9 -8.83 -14.21 2.48
C LYS A 9 -9.76 -14.31 1.28
N THR A 10 -11.04 -14.05 1.50
CA THR A 10 -12.09 -14.02 0.47
C THR A 10 -12.57 -12.59 0.19
N SER A 11 -11.96 -11.59 0.84
CA SER A 11 -12.32 -10.19 0.76
C SER A 11 -11.10 -9.30 0.58
N GLY A 12 -11.32 -8.18 -0.11
CA GLY A 12 -10.34 -7.12 -0.34
C GLY A 12 -10.23 -6.12 0.82
N GLY A 13 -9.86 -4.89 0.48
CA GLY A 13 -9.89 -3.72 1.34
C GLY A 13 -8.60 -3.45 2.12
N ALA A 14 -7.52 -4.20 1.89
CA ALA A 14 -6.22 -3.87 2.48
C ALA A 14 -5.55 -2.72 1.72
N PHE A 15 -4.87 -1.84 2.45
CA PHE A 15 -4.05 -0.81 1.86
C PHE A 15 -2.63 -1.35 1.60
N LEU A 16 -2.34 -1.58 0.32
CA LEU A 16 -1.05 -2.05 -0.16
C LEU A 16 -0.35 -0.96 -0.96
N LEU A 17 0.97 -0.88 -0.80
CA LEU A 17 1.85 -0.11 -1.67
C LEU A 17 2.75 -1.08 -2.43
N ALA A 18 2.93 -0.83 -3.72
CA ALA A 18 3.80 -1.61 -4.57
C ALA A 18 4.80 -0.67 -5.23
N ARG A 19 6.08 -1.02 -5.23
CA ARG A 19 7.13 -0.28 -5.95
C ARG A 19 8.06 -1.23 -6.68
N LEU A 20 8.54 -0.79 -7.82
CA LEU A 20 9.65 -1.41 -8.54
C LEU A 20 10.84 -0.45 -8.43
N HIS A 21 12.03 -0.94 -8.09
CA HIS A 21 13.20 -0.08 -7.93
C HIS A 21 14.50 -0.77 -8.32
N ASN A 22 15.52 0.03 -8.64
CA ASN A 22 16.89 -0.40 -8.82
C ASN A 22 17.83 0.60 -8.12
N SER A 23 18.47 0.16 -7.03
CA SER A 23 19.35 1.01 -6.23
C SER A 23 20.63 1.42 -6.95
N LYS A 24 21.15 0.61 -7.88
CA LYS A 24 22.35 0.93 -8.66
C LYS A 24 22.10 2.09 -9.62
N LEU A 25 20.91 2.12 -10.22
CA LEU A 25 20.48 3.16 -11.15
C LEU A 25 19.80 4.34 -10.46
N GLN A 26 19.56 4.27 -9.14
CA GLN A 26 18.73 5.21 -8.40
C GLN A 26 17.35 5.45 -9.04
N ALA A 27 16.82 4.41 -9.69
CA ALA A 27 15.55 4.46 -10.41
C ALA A 27 14.45 3.77 -9.61
N GLY A 28 13.22 4.29 -9.71
CA GLY A 28 12.06 3.67 -9.08
C GLY A 28 10.74 4.16 -9.66
N VAL A 29 9.73 3.29 -9.61
CA VAL A 29 8.37 3.58 -10.05
C VAL A 29 7.37 2.99 -9.06
N VAL A 30 6.30 3.74 -8.80
CA VAL A 30 5.17 3.27 -7.99
C VAL A 30 4.26 2.43 -8.86
N GLY A 31 3.90 1.24 -8.39
CA GLY A 31 2.97 0.35 -9.06
C GLY A 31 1.52 0.70 -8.72
N LYS A 32 0.63 0.53 -9.70
CA LYS A 32 -0.81 0.55 -9.47
C LYS A 32 -1.23 -0.75 -8.81
N VAL A 33 -1.82 -0.67 -7.63
CA VAL A 33 -2.47 -1.82 -6.98
C VAL A 33 -3.93 -1.90 -7.40
N VAL A 34 -4.37 -3.08 -7.82
CA VAL A 34 -5.77 -3.40 -8.13
C VAL A 34 -6.23 -4.44 -7.13
N ASP A 35 -7.30 -4.12 -6.40
CA ASP A 35 -8.00 -5.05 -5.51
C ASP A 35 -9.08 -5.79 -6.29
N HIS A 36 -9.01 -7.12 -6.31
CA HIS A 36 -9.98 -7.97 -6.99
C HIS A 36 -11.19 -8.33 -6.12
N LEU A 37 -11.24 -7.80 -4.88
CA LEU A 37 -12.31 -7.98 -3.90
C LEU A 37 -12.51 -9.42 -3.41
N ASN A 38 -11.63 -10.33 -3.81
CA ASN A 38 -11.68 -11.76 -3.48
C ASN A 38 -10.49 -12.21 -2.60
N GLY A 39 -9.75 -11.26 -2.02
CA GLY A 39 -8.53 -11.53 -1.23
C GLY A 39 -7.24 -11.67 -2.03
N SER A 40 -7.32 -11.48 -3.35
CA SER A 40 -6.17 -11.33 -4.25
C SER A 40 -6.03 -9.89 -4.75
N TYR A 41 -4.81 -9.52 -5.12
CA TYR A 41 -4.44 -8.19 -5.60
C TYR A 41 -3.48 -8.32 -6.78
N SER A 42 -3.54 -7.40 -7.74
CA SER A 42 -2.53 -7.24 -8.79
C SER A 42 -1.73 -5.97 -8.55
N ALA A 43 -0.42 -6.03 -8.75
CA ALA A 43 0.45 -4.87 -8.86
C ALA A 43 0.90 -4.71 -10.32
N VAL A 44 0.66 -3.54 -10.91
CA VAL A 44 0.98 -3.23 -12.31
C VAL A 44 2.00 -2.10 -12.34
N PHE A 45 3.09 -2.29 -13.08
CA PHE A 45 4.21 -1.35 -13.15
C PHE A 45 4.51 -0.96 -14.59
N SER A 46 4.95 0.28 -14.80
CA SER A 46 5.61 0.70 -16.05
C SER A 46 7.10 0.43 -15.93
N LEU A 47 7.66 -0.37 -16.83
CA LEU A 47 9.11 -0.60 -16.86
C LEU A 47 9.79 0.52 -17.64
N VAL A 48 10.52 1.39 -16.93
CA VAL A 48 11.12 2.61 -17.52
C VAL A 48 12.65 2.56 -17.61
N TRP A 49 13.25 1.41 -17.32
CA TRP A 49 14.68 1.16 -17.49
C TRP A 49 14.93 -0.30 -17.91
N GLU A 50 16.07 -0.53 -18.53
CA GLU A 50 16.59 -1.86 -18.86
C GLU A 50 17.42 -2.42 -17.69
N GLY A 51 17.36 -3.73 -17.50
CA GLY A 51 18.19 -4.48 -16.55
C GLY A 51 17.47 -4.85 -15.26
N ASP A 52 18.24 -5.03 -14.19
CA ASP A 52 17.74 -5.54 -12.91
C ASP A 52 16.65 -4.63 -12.33
N ALA A 53 15.67 -5.25 -11.67
CA ALA A 53 14.66 -4.54 -10.89
C ALA A 53 14.21 -5.38 -9.70
N VAL A 54 13.96 -4.70 -8.57
CA VAL A 54 13.44 -5.31 -7.34
C VAL A 54 11.99 -4.87 -7.17
N VAL A 55 11.09 -5.85 -7.10
CA VAL A 55 9.69 -5.63 -6.74
C VAL A 55 9.55 -5.68 -5.23
N GLU A 56 8.94 -4.66 -4.65
CA GLU A 56 8.58 -4.61 -3.24
C GLU A 56 7.09 -4.32 -3.09
N VAL A 57 6.42 -5.12 -2.27
CA VAL A 57 5.01 -4.93 -1.92
C VAL A 57 4.90 -4.86 -0.41
N THR A 58 4.40 -3.73 0.08
CA THR A 58 4.21 -3.47 1.51
C THR A 58 2.73 -3.38 1.83
N MET A 59 2.29 -4.19 2.79
CA MET A 59 0.96 -4.04 3.38
C MET A 59 1.03 -3.01 4.51
N VAL A 60 0.51 -1.82 4.25
CA VAL A 60 0.55 -0.71 5.20
C VAL A 60 -0.53 -0.91 6.27
N HIS A 61 -1.76 -1.21 5.83
CA HIS A 61 -2.87 -1.54 6.74
C HIS A 61 -3.67 -2.72 6.18
N SER A 62 -3.95 -3.71 7.03
CA SER A 62 -4.90 -4.76 6.68
C SER A 62 -6.33 -4.19 6.62
N ALA A 63 -7.22 -4.89 5.91
CA ALA A 63 -8.64 -4.53 5.87
C ALA A 63 -9.26 -4.47 7.28
N GLU A 64 -8.83 -5.36 8.18
CA GLU A 64 -9.26 -5.40 9.58
C GLU A 64 -8.80 -4.15 10.36
N ALA A 65 -7.54 -3.74 10.17
CA ALA A 65 -7.02 -2.52 10.78
C ALA A 65 -7.76 -1.28 10.26
N ILE A 66 -8.04 -1.21 8.96
CA ILE A 66 -8.82 -0.13 8.36
C ILE A 66 -10.23 -0.08 8.95
N ALA A 67 -10.90 -1.23 9.10
CA ALA A 67 -12.23 -1.29 9.70
C ALA A 67 -12.22 -0.75 11.15
N VAL A 68 -11.20 -1.09 11.94
CA VAL A 68 -11.03 -0.55 13.30
C VAL A 68 -10.78 0.96 13.27
N LEU A 69 -9.90 1.46 12.40
CA LEU A 69 -9.60 2.88 12.25
C LEU A 69 -10.85 3.68 11.84
N GLN A 70 -11.64 3.16 10.90
CA GLN A 70 -12.90 3.77 10.48
C GLN A 70 -13.93 3.82 11.62
N ARG A 71 -14.05 2.74 12.40
CA ARG A 71 -14.92 2.73 13.59
C ARG A 71 -14.50 3.76 14.62
N LEU A 72 -13.22 3.80 14.99
CA LEU A 72 -12.68 4.76 15.95
C LEU A 72 -12.85 6.21 15.48
N THR A 73 -12.64 6.46 14.19
CA THR A 73 -12.85 7.79 13.60
C THR A 73 -14.32 8.24 13.71
N ARG A 74 -15.26 7.30 13.57
CA ARG A 74 -16.70 7.56 13.68
C ARG A 74 -17.16 7.75 15.12
N GLU A 75 -16.70 6.89 16.03
CA GLU A 75 -17.10 6.89 17.45
C GLU A 75 -16.42 8.00 18.25
N HIS A 76 -15.22 8.42 17.83
CA HIS A 76 -14.38 9.39 18.54
C HIS A 76 -13.79 10.44 17.58
N PRO A 77 -14.62 11.28 16.95
CA PRO A 77 -14.18 12.21 15.91
C PRO A 77 -13.14 13.25 16.37
N TYR A 78 -13.03 13.51 17.67
CA TYR A 78 -12.11 14.50 18.25
C TYR A 78 -10.80 13.92 18.82
N ARG A 79 -10.56 12.61 18.71
CA ARG A 79 -9.34 11.97 19.26
C ARG A 79 -8.20 11.80 18.26
N THR A 80 -8.45 11.96 16.97
CA THR A 80 -7.44 11.87 15.90
C THR A 80 -6.93 13.26 15.53
N ALA A 81 -6.01 13.81 16.33
CA ALA A 81 -5.24 14.99 15.93
C ALA A 81 -4.23 14.58 14.84
N TRP A 82 -4.53 14.89 13.59
CA TRP A 82 -3.59 14.69 12.48
C TRP A 82 -2.49 15.76 12.53
N LYS A 83 -1.34 15.43 13.12
CA LYS A 83 -0.10 16.21 12.97
C LYS A 83 0.62 15.71 11.71
N SER A 84 0.23 16.22 10.54
CA SER A 84 1.00 16.02 9.31
C SER A 84 1.89 17.22 9.06
N ILE A 85 3.19 17.00 8.88
CA ILE A 85 4.13 18.03 8.42
C ILE A 85 4.23 17.88 6.90
N PHE A 86 3.57 18.77 6.16
CA PHE A 86 3.82 18.87 4.72
C PHE A 86 5.17 19.57 4.50
N ARG A 87 6.07 18.91 3.77
CA ARG A 87 7.28 19.53 3.24
C ARG A 87 7.14 19.57 1.73
N SER A 88 7.09 20.76 1.14
CA SER A 88 7.26 20.91 -0.30
C SER A 88 8.73 20.69 -0.64
N GLY A 89 9.00 19.90 -1.69
CA GLY A 89 10.31 19.83 -2.34
C GLY A 89 10.13 20.11 -3.82
N GLU A 90 11.08 20.85 -4.40
CA GLU A 90 11.16 21.02 -5.86
C GLU A 90 11.69 19.72 -6.49
N VAL A 91 11.03 19.27 -7.54
CA VAL A 91 11.53 18.21 -8.43
C VAL A 91 12.18 18.93 -9.60
N PHE A 92 13.51 18.88 -9.67
CA PHE A 92 14.30 19.40 -10.80
C PHE A 92 14.23 18.47 -12.00
#